data_AF-A0A482XMJ2-F1
#
_entry.id   AF-A0A482XMJ2-F1
#
_cell.length_a   1.000
_cell.length_b   1.000
_cell.length_c   1.000
_cell.angle_alpha   90.00
_cell.angle_beta   90.00
_cell.angle_gamma   90.00
#
_symmetry.space_group_name_H-M   'P 1'
#
loop_
_entity.id
_entity.type
_entity.pdbx_description
1 polymer ?
#
loop_
_entity_poly.entity_id
_entity_poly.type
_entity_poly.pdbx_seq_one_letter_code
_entity_poly.pdbx_strand_id
1 'polypeptide(L)'
;MIRIMDKLWLKEGLDLKMVTFLLCAHWHKRGMIEMVTEAETLRKIQVELGLTGSFKDRPIAEWLAKHNPSALEYERAVANFTASCAGYSVATYILGICDRHNDNIMLKMSGHLFHIDFGKFLGDAQMFGNFKRDRTPFVLTSDMAYVINGGDKPSVRFHHFVDLCCQAFNIVRKHGNLILNLFGLMASSGIPGVTVDAVRYVQRALMLDVSNPEAAATFARFIQSSLKSWFTQFNFFLHNLAQLRFSGETAGEGELLSFVPRTYSMQQEGRLKKRGSIHGFRAICAGEVLTVLHTASGESQPTRPFYLFSQIQRLSSSSNRSCASVPLAKCQRLV
;
A
#
# COMPACT_ATOMS: atom_id res chain seq x y z
N MET A 1 -4.18 9.54 12.85
CA MET A 1 -3.79 8.12 12.79
C MET A 1 -3.34 7.67 11.40
N ILE A 2 -4.13 7.82 10.32
CA ILE A 2 -3.75 7.37 8.97
C ILE A 2 -2.39 7.95 8.51
N ARG A 3 -2.15 9.26 8.69
CA ARG A 3 -0.84 9.90 8.43
C ARG A 3 0.33 9.30 9.21
N ILE A 4 0.08 8.70 10.37
CA ILE A 4 1.11 8.05 11.18
C ILE A 4 1.40 6.66 10.59
N MET A 5 0.36 5.89 10.27
CA MET A 5 0.52 4.60 9.59
C MET A 5 1.28 4.75 8.27
N ASP A 6 0.95 5.76 7.47
CA ASP A 6 1.65 6.10 6.23
C ASP A 6 3.15 6.35 6.45
N LYS A 7 3.51 7.18 7.44
CA LYS A 7 4.91 7.40 7.82
C LYS A 7 5.62 6.12 8.28
N LEU A 8 4.93 5.23 8.97
CA LEU A 8 5.51 3.94 9.40
C LEU A 8 5.78 3.03 8.20
N TRP A 9 4.84 2.95 7.25
CA TRP A 9 5.02 2.17 6.03
C TRP A 9 6.18 2.71 5.18
N LEU A 10 6.21 4.02 4.94
CA LEU A 10 7.30 4.67 4.18
C LEU A 10 8.67 4.45 4.82
N LYS A 11 8.75 4.46 6.17
CA LYS A 11 10.00 4.20 6.89
C LYS A 11 10.54 2.79 6.66
N GLU A 12 9.67 1.81 6.47
CA GLU A 12 10.02 0.42 6.16
C GLU A 12 10.13 0.17 4.64
N GLY A 13 10.11 1.24 3.82
CA GLY A 13 10.24 1.15 2.37
C GLY A 13 8.97 0.72 1.63
N LEU A 14 7.81 0.71 2.32
CA LEU A 14 6.53 0.35 1.75
C LEU A 14 5.71 1.61 1.45
N ASP A 15 5.69 2.03 0.18
CA ASP A 15 4.85 3.15 -0.27
C ASP A 15 3.48 2.65 -0.74
N LEU A 16 2.48 2.79 0.13
CA LEU A 16 1.09 2.40 -0.15
C LEU A 16 0.29 3.51 -0.85
N LYS A 17 0.92 4.58 -1.33
CA LYS A 17 0.24 5.64 -2.10
C LYS A 17 -0.96 6.23 -1.37
N MET A 18 -0.82 6.43 -0.06
CA MET A 18 -1.90 6.96 0.78
C MET A 18 -2.18 8.42 0.44
N VAL A 19 -3.46 8.76 0.25
CA VAL A 19 -3.89 10.16 0.11
C VAL A 19 -4.46 10.62 1.44
N THR A 20 -3.79 11.56 2.10
CA THR A 20 -4.32 12.20 3.31
C THR A 20 -4.57 13.67 3.05
N PHE A 21 -5.66 14.21 3.58
CA PHE A 21 -6.08 15.59 3.40
C PHE A 21 -6.16 16.31 4.75
N LEU A 22 -6.02 17.63 4.73
CA LEU A 22 -6.05 18.49 5.90
C LEU A 22 -7.49 18.65 6.43
N LEU A 23 -7.59 18.57 7.75
CA LEU A 23 -8.81 18.80 8.51
C LEU A 23 -8.51 19.87 9.56
N CYS A 24 -9.25 20.96 9.54
CA CYS A 24 -9.15 22.03 10.52
C CYS A 24 -10.48 22.19 11.25
N ALA A 25 -10.55 21.76 12.51
CA ALA A 25 -11.68 22.05 13.37
C ALA A 25 -11.53 23.48 13.89
N HIS A 26 -12.38 24.40 13.43
CA HIS A 26 -12.32 25.81 13.80
C HIS A 26 -13.27 26.14 14.95
N TRP A 27 -14.47 25.54 14.98
CA TRP A 27 -15.49 25.81 16.00
C TRP A 27 -16.38 24.60 16.28
N HIS A 28 -17.25 24.69 17.29
CA HIS A 28 -18.20 23.62 17.61
C HIS A 28 -19.04 23.22 16.39
N LYS A 29 -18.89 21.96 15.95
CA LYS A 29 -19.52 21.38 14.75
C LYS A 29 -19.22 22.14 13.44
N ARG A 30 -18.09 22.88 13.38
CA ARG A 30 -17.65 23.59 12.17
C ARG A 30 -16.16 23.37 11.94
N GLY A 31 -15.80 23.12 10.69
CA GLY A 31 -14.41 22.97 10.29
C GLY A 31 -14.26 23.10 8.79
N MET A 32 -13.02 23.05 8.34
CA MET A 32 -12.64 23.06 6.94
C MET A 32 -11.98 21.73 6.59
N ILE A 33 -12.24 21.26 5.38
CA ILE A 33 -11.67 20.04 4.82
C ILE A 33 -10.99 20.44 3.52
N GLU A 34 -9.74 20.03 3.34
CA GLU A 34 -9.04 20.18 2.08
C GLU A 34 -9.75 19.39 0.97
N MET A 35 -10.01 20.06 -0.14
CA MET A 35 -10.57 19.43 -1.33
C MET A 35 -9.46 18.69 -2.09
N VAL A 36 -9.61 17.37 -2.23
CA VAL A 36 -8.75 16.58 -3.10
C VAL A 36 -9.25 16.72 -4.53
N THR A 37 -8.45 17.34 -5.40
CA THR A 37 -8.78 17.55 -6.81
C THR A 37 -8.66 16.27 -7.63
N GLU A 38 -9.33 16.27 -8.80
CA GLU A 38 -9.29 15.16 -9.77
C GLU A 38 -9.72 13.82 -9.16
N ALA A 39 -10.71 13.88 -8.27
CA ALA A 39 -11.21 12.72 -7.55
C ALA A 39 -12.73 12.67 -7.60
N GLU A 40 -13.28 11.46 -7.72
CA GLU A 40 -14.71 11.21 -7.73
C GLU A 40 -15.07 10.10 -6.75
N THR A 41 -16.30 10.10 -6.22
CA THR A 41 -16.77 8.99 -5.37
C THR A 41 -16.99 7.74 -6.23
N LEU A 42 -16.73 6.56 -5.66
CA LEU A 42 -16.98 5.31 -6.37
C LEU A 42 -18.46 5.16 -6.75
N ARG A 43 -19.40 5.69 -5.95
CA ARG A 43 -20.82 5.72 -6.34
C ARG A 43 -21.01 6.50 -7.64
N LYS A 44 -20.45 7.71 -7.75
CA LYS A 44 -20.63 8.54 -8.94
C LYS A 44 -20.06 7.84 -10.17
N ILE A 45 -18.87 7.26 -10.07
CA ILE A 45 -18.25 6.45 -11.13
C ILE A 45 -19.17 5.30 -11.57
N GLN A 46 -19.71 4.56 -10.61
CA GLN A 46 -20.60 3.44 -10.88
C GLN A 46 -21.95 3.85 -11.48
N VAL A 47 -22.49 5.01 -11.10
CA VAL A 47 -23.72 5.53 -11.71
C VAL A 47 -23.45 5.99 -13.14
N GLU A 48 -22.35 6.68 -13.39
CA GLU A 48 -21.99 7.18 -14.72
C GLU A 48 -21.73 6.06 -15.73
N LEU A 49 -21.02 5.00 -15.31
CA LEU A 49 -20.60 3.92 -16.22
C LEU A 49 -21.47 2.66 -16.11
N GLY A 50 -22.09 2.42 -14.95
CA GLY A 50 -22.92 1.23 -14.70
C GLY A 50 -24.32 1.26 -15.32
N LEU A 51 -24.76 2.39 -15.89
CA LEU A 51 -26.01 2.49 -16.66
C LEU A 51 -25.94 1.79 -18.03
N THR A 52 -24.76 1.36 -18.48
CA THR A 52 -24.52 0.84 -19.84
C THR A 52 -24.82 -0.65 -20.03
N GLY A 53 -25.34 -1.36 -19.03
CA GLY A 53 -25.84 -2.74 -19.17
C GLY A 53 -24.75 -3.81 -19.32
N SER A 54 -24.96 -4.97 -18.67
CA SER A 54 -24.13 -6.18 -18.68
C SER A 54 -22.80 -6.18 -17.91
N PHE A 55 -22.08 -5.06 -17.75
CA PHE A 55 -20.77 -5.03 -17.08
C PHE A 55 -20.82 -4.49 -15.64
N LYS A 56 -21.38 -5.26 -14.70
CA LYS A 56 -21.54 -4.84 -13.30
C LYS A 56 -20.22 -4.65 -12.52
N ASP A 57 -19.12 -5.25 -12.97
CA ASP A 57 -17.84 -5.30 -12.24
C ASP A 57 -16.68 -4.53 -12.91
N ARG A 58 -16.98 -3.68 -13.90
CA ARG A 58 -16.00 -2.91 -14.67
C ARG A 58 -15.98 -1.37 -14.52
N PRO A 59 -16.96 -0.70 -13.87
CA PRO A 59 -16.99 0.76 -13.84
C PRO A 59 -15.67 1.42 -13.40
N ILE A 60 -14.99 0.88 -12.38
CA ILE A 60 -13.73 1.49 -11.91
C ILE A 60 -12.61 1.31 -12.93
N ALA A 61 -12.49 0.12 -13.53
CA ALA A 61 -11.47 -0.15 -14.55
C ALA A 61 -11.67 0.74 -15.80
N GLU A 62 -12.91 0.88 -16.25
CA GLU A 62 -13.26 1.74 -17.39
C GLU A 62 -13.00 3.23 -17.09
N TRP A 63 -13.32 3.68 -15.88
CA TRP A 63 -13.04 5.04 -15.46
C TRP A 63 -11.53 5.34 -15.41
N LEU A 64 -10.73 4.40 -14.92
CA LEU A 64 -9.27 4.52 -14.93
C LEU A 64 -8.72 4.53 -16.35
N ALA A 65 -9.21 3.65 -17.23
CA ALA A 65 -8.80 3.62 -18.63
C ALA A 65 -9.16 4.91 -19.38
N LYS A 66 -10.32 5.50 -19.08
CA LYS A 66 -10.76 6.78 -19.66
C LYS A 66 -9.81 7.94 -19.33
N HIS A 67 -9.27 7.99 -18.11
CA HIS A 67 -8.39 9.07 -17.65
C HIS A 67 -6.89 8.78 -17.83
N ASN A 68 -6.54 7.54 -18.22
CA ASN A 68 -5.17 7.09 -18.41
C ASN A 68 -5.08 6.33 -19.75
N PRO A 69 -5.07 7.04 -20.90
CA PRO A 69 -5.28 6.44 -22.22
C PRO A 69 -4.09 5.61 -22.70
N SER A 70 -2.87 5.90 -22.23
CA SER A 70 -1.71 5.06 -22.55
C SER A 70 -1.63 3.85 -21.63
N ALA A 71 -1.15 2.72 -22.17
CA ALA A 71 -0.99 1.49 -21.40
C ALA A 71 -0.11 1.69 -20.15
N LEU A 72 0.97 2.47 -20.27
CA LEU A 72 1.87 2.78 -19.16
C LEU A 72 1.19 3.61 -18.05
N GLU A 73 0.39 4.62 -18.43
CA GLU A 73 -0.37 5.41 -17.46
C GLU A 73 -1.43 4.58 -16.77
N TYR A 74 -2.15 3.74 -17.53
CA TYR A 74 -3.16 2.85 -16.96
C TYR A 74 -2.55 1.86 -15.97
N GLU A 75 -1.43 1.22 -16.33
CA GLU A 75 -0.71 0.32 -15.42
C GLU A 75 -0.25 1.04 -14.15
N ARG A 76 0.25 2.27 -14.27
CA ARG A 76 0.62 3.11 -13.11
C ARG A 76 -0.59 3.43 -12.24
N ALA A 77 -1.73 3.75 -12.84
CA ALA A 77 -2.96 4.03 -12.11
C ALA A 77 -3.48 2.78 -11.38
N VAL A 78 -3.45 1.60 -12.01
CA VAL A 78 -3.79 0.32 -11.39
C VAL A 78 -2.82 -0.03 -10.25
N ALA A 79 -1.53 0.25 -10.40
CA ALA A 79 -0.54 0.06 -9.33
C ALA A 79 -0.82 0.98 -8.12
N ASN A 80 -1.11 2.27 -8.37
CA ASN A 80 -1.51 3.20 -7.32
C ASN A 80 -2.82 2.76 -6.63
N PHE A 81 -3.79 2.26 -7.41
CA PHE A 81 -5.05 1.74 -6.90
C PHE A 81 -4.83 0.56 -5.99
N THR A 82 -4.02 -0.40 -6.43
CA THR A 82 -3.72 -1.62 -5.67
C THR A 82 -3.03 -1.29 -4.35
N ALA A 83 -2.02 -0.42 -4.39
CA ALA A 83 -1.25 -0.01 -3.21
C ALA A 83 -2.12 0.76 -2.20
N SER A 84 -2.86 1.76 -2.67
CA SER A 84 -3.74 2.59 -1.82
C SER A 84 -4.93 1.83 -1.27
N CYS A 85 -5.52 0.92 -2.06
CA CYS A 85 -6.54 0.00 -1.58
C CYS A 85 -6.00 -0.92 -0.48
N ALA A 86 -4.78 -1.45 -0.61
CA ALA A 86 -4.17 -2.26 0.45
C ALA A 86 -3.95 -1.46 1.75
N GLY A 87 -3.39 -0.24 1.64
CA GLY A 87 -3.18 0.63 2.80
C GLY A 87 -4.48 1.02 3.51
N TYR A 88 -5.52 1.39 2.75
CA TYR A 88 -6.84 1.68 3.34
C TYR A 88 -7.57 0.45 3.87
N SER A 89 -7.42 -0.73 3.27
CA SER A 89 -7.97 -1.99 3.82
C SER A 89 -7.42 -2.26 5.23
N VAL A 90 -6.10 -2.11 5.40
CA VAL A 90 -5.44 -2.27 6.71
C VAL A 90 -5.84 -1.16 7.68
N ALA A 91 -5.78 0.11 7.25
CA ALA A 91 -6.09 1.23 8.12
C ALA A 91 -7.54 1.20 8.62
N THR A 92 -8.49 0.92 7.73
CA THR A 92 -9.92 0.89 8.08
C THR A 92 -10.28 -0.28 8.99
N TYR A 93 -9.63 -1.42 8.81
CA TYR A 93 -9.72 -2.55 9.72
C TYR A 93 -9.24 -2.18 11.14
N ILE A 94 -8.00 -1.69 11.27
CA ILE A 94 -7.40 -1.37 12.57
C ILE A 94 -8.21 -0.29 13.31
N LEU A 95 -8.70 0.71 12.57
CA LEU A 95 -9.46 1.83 13.11
C LEU A 95 -10.95 1.52 13.29
N GLY A 96 -11.44 0.35 12.84
CA GLY A 96 -12.84 -0.04 12.96
C GLY A 96 -13.80 0.92 12.27
N ILE A 97 -13.45 1.40 11.08
CA ILE A 97 -14.27 2.35 10.32
C ILE A 97 -15.43 1.58 9.67
N CYS A 98 -16.64 1.80 10.16
CA CYS A 98 -17.78 0.91 9.89
C CYS A 98 -18.69 1.35 8.74
N ASP A 99 -18.74 2.65 8.42
CA ASP A 99 -19.68 3.20 7.43
C ASP A 99 -19.04 3.31 6.05
N ARG A 100 -18.46 2.21 5.57
CA ARG A 100 -17.76 2.15 4.28
C ARG A 100 -18.74 1.63 3.23
N HIS A 101 -19.18 2.56 2.39
CA HIS A 101 -19.95 2.32 1.17
C HIS A 101 -19.34 3.19 0.06
N ASN A 102 -19.73 2.97 -1.19
CA ASN A 102 -19.09 3.58 -2.35
C ASN A 102 -19.19 5.12 -2.41
N ASP A 103 -20.05 5.76 -1.60
CA ASP A 103 -20.06 7.22 -1.44
C ASP A 103 -18.91 7.76 -0.58
N ASN A 104 -18.44 6.94 0.37
CA ASN A 104 -17.40 7.31 1.33
C ASN A 104 -16.00 6.87 0.89
N ILE A 105 -15.88 6.41 -0.35
CA ILE A 105 -14.63 6.01 -0.98
C ILE A 105 -14.52 6.82 -2.27
N MET A 106 -13.39 7.50 -2.42
CA MET A 106 -13.06 8.30 -3.57
C MET A 106 -11.86 7.71 -4.32
N LEU A 107 -11.78 8.01 -5.60
CA LEU A 107 -10.71 7.60 -6.49
C LEU A 107 -10.20 8.80 -7.27
N LYS A 108 -8.88 9.04 -7.22
CA LYS A 108 -8.21 10.03 -8.07
C LYS A 108 -8.02 9.51 -9.49
N MET A 109 -7.98 10.40 -10.48
CA MET A 109 -7.67 10.07 -11.88
C MET A 109 -6.32 9.35 -12.02
N SER A 110 -5.36 9.68 -11.16
CA SER A 110 -4.05 9.02 -11.05
C SER A 110 -4.07 7.62 -10.42
N GLY A 111 -5.24 7.08 -10.10
CA GLY A 111 -5.44 5.75 -9.52
C GLY A 111 -5.40 5.67 -8.00
N HIS A 112 -5.20 6.76 -7.28
CA HIS A 112 -5.12 6.73 -5.82
C HIS A 112 -6.52 6.61 -5.19
N LEU A 113 -6.79 5.50 -4.50
CA LEU A 113 -8.01 5.27 -3.74
C LEU A 113 -7.87 5.83 -2.33
N PHE A 114 -8.90 6.52 -1.84
CA PHE A 114 -8.91 7.03 -0.48
C PHE A 114 -10.30 7.12 0.14
N HIS A 115 -10.34 7.01 1.46
CA HIS A 115 -11.59 7.04 2.21
C HIS A 115 -11.84 8.45 2.75
N ILE A 116 -13.11 8.86 2.75
CA ILE A 116 -13.58 10.13 3.31
C ILE A 116 -14.66 9.87 4.37
N ASP A 117 -15.11 10.92 5.05
CA ASP A 117 -16.16 10.86 6.08
C ASP A 117 -15.88 9.80 7.17
N PHE A 118 -15.03 10.12 8.13
CA PHE A 118 -14.66 9.21 9.22
C PHE A 118 -15.58 9.31 10.45
N GLY A 119 -16.81 9.82 10.28
CA GLY A 119 -17.71 10.13 11.40
C GLY A 119 -18.12 8.96 12.29
N LYS A 120 -17.93 7.70 11.86
CA LYS A 120 -18.20 6.48 12.62
C LYS A 120 -16.99 5.54 12.61
N PHE A 121 -16.28 5.43 13.72
CA PHE A 121 -15.04 4.68 13.87
C PHE A 121 -14.98 3.94 15.22
N LEU A 122 -13.98 3.08 15.41
CA LEU A 122 -13.70 2.35 16.66
C LEU A 122 -14.82 1.41 17.16
N GLY A 123 -15.69 0.95 16.27
CA GLY A 123 -16.74 0.00 16.62
C GLY A 123 -18.01 0.62 17.21
N ASP A 124 -18.11 1.95 17.32
CA ASP A 124 -19.33 2.66 17.76
C ASP A 124 -20.57 2.26 16.94
N ALA A 125 -20.38 1.88 15.68
CA ALA A 125 -21.45 1.47 14.76
C ALA A 125 -21.60 -0.05 14.60
N GLN A 126 -20.79 -0.88 15.29
CA GLN A 126 -20.95 -2.34 15.27
C GLN A 126 -22.05 -2.82 16.22
N MET A 127 -22.59 -1.95 17.08
CA MET A 127 -23.69 -2.28 17.99
C MET A 127 -24.98 -1.60 17.51
N PHE A 128 -25.94 -2.41 17.05
CA PHE A 128 -27.35 -2.01 16.95
C PHE A 128 -28.11 -2.83 17.98
N GLY A 129 -28.27 -2.28 19.18
CA GLY A 129 -28.55 -3.08 20.40
C GLY A 129 -27.33 -3.89 20.86
N ASN A 130 -27.53 -4.90 21.71
CA ASN A 130 -26.47 -5.80 22.21
C ASN A 130 -25.93 -6.79 21.15
N PHE A 131 -26.28 -6.65 19.86
CA PHE A 131 -25.84 -7.52 18.78
C PHE A 131 -24.73 -6.88 17.95
N LYS A 132 -23.62 -7.61 17.81
CA LYS A 132 -22.54 -7.28 16.87
C LYS A 132 -23.03 -7.49 15.44
N ARG A 133 -23.07 -6.43 14.65
CA ARG A 133 -23.36 -6.52 13.22
C ARG A 133 -22.19 -7.23 12.54
N ASP A 134 -22.44 -8.41 11.98
CA ASP A 134 -21.47 -9.23 11.25
C ASP A 134 -21.11 -8.57 9.91
N ARG A 135 -20.33 -7.48 9.99
CA ARG A 135 -19.81 -6.75 8.82
C ARG A 135 -18.41 -7.25 8.50
N THR A 136 -18.12 -7.35 7.21
CA THR A 136 -16.77 -7.61 6.74
C THR A 136 -15.82 -6.55 7.31
N PRO A 137 -14.62 -6.95 7.74
CA PRO A 137 -13.70 -6.09 8.50
C PRO A 137 -13.23 -4.85 7.73
N PHE A 138 -13.35 -4.86 6.40
CA PHE A 138 -13.16 -3.73 5.49
C PHE A 138 -13.99 -3.97 4.21
N VAL A 139 -14.00 -3.00 3.30
CA VAL A 139 -14.73 -3.07 2.02
C VAL A 139 -13.77 -3.37 0.90
N LEU A 140 -13.99 -4.50 0.23
CA LEU A 140 -13.35 -4.87 -1.02
C LEU A 140 -14.45 -5.38 -1.95
N THR A 141 -14.91 -4.54 -2.88
CA THR A 141 -16.00 -4.89 -3.81
C THR A 141 -15.47 -5.71 -4.99
N SER A 142 -16.35 -6.37 -5.73
CA SER A 142 -15.99 -7.11 -6.95
C SER A 142 -15.31 -6.22 -7.99
N ASP A 143 -15.81 -5.00 -8.18
CA ASP A 143 -15.25 -3.98 -9.09
C ASP A 143 -13.82 -3.56 -8.69
N MET A 144 -13.56 -3.36 -7.39
CA MET A 144 -12.19 -3.11 -6.89
C MET A 144 -11.29 -4.31 -7.15
N ALA A 145 -11.81 -5.50 -6.90
CA ALA A 145 -11.06 -6.73 -7.03
C ALA A 145 -10.73 -7.01 -8.51
N TYR A 146 -11.64 -6.69 -9.44
CA TYR A 146 -11.43 -6.76 -10.89
C TYR A 146 -10.25 -5.87 -11.33
N VAL A 147 -10.17 -4.64 -10.82
CA VAL A 147 -9.06 -3.71 -11.11
C VAL A 147 -7.73 -4.25 -10.60
N ILE A 148 -7.68 -4.68 -9.33
CA ILE A 148 -6.47 -5.24 -8.70
C ILE A 148 -5.98 -6.45 -9.48
N ASN A 149 -6.91 -7.30 -9.88
CA ASN A 149 -6.61 -8.55 -10.54
C ASN A 149 -6.28 -8.37 -12.03
N GLY A 150 -6.80 -7.32 -12.66
CA GLY A 150 -6.75 -7.11 -14.11
C GLY A 150 -7.69 -8.05 -14.87
N GLY A 151 -8.81 -8.45 -14.27
CA GLY A 151 -9.79 -9.37 -14.85
C GLY A 151 -10.63 -10.12 -13.82
N ASP A 152 -11.39 -11.11 -14.28
CA ASP A 152 -12.38 -11.83 -13.45
C ASP A 152 -11.81 -12.98 -12.59
N LYS A 153 -10.60 -13.47 -12.89
CA LYS A 153 -10.01 -14.66 -12.25
C LYS A 153 -8.74 -14.33 -11.46
N PRO A 154 -8.64 -14.66 -10.16
CA PRO A 154 -7.48 -14.38 -9.34
C PRO A 154 -6.14 -14.71 -10.02
N SER A 155 -5.23 -13.75 -10.00
CA SER A 155 -3.93 -13.79 -10.67
C SER A 155 -2.80 -13.45 -9.70
N VAL A 156 -1.56 -13.48 -10.20
CA VAL A 156 -0.36 -13.05 -9.46
C VAL A 156 -0.51 -11.61 -8.92
N ARG A 157 -1.27 -10.73 -9.61
CA ARG A 157 -1.53 -9.36 -9.13
C ARG A 157 -2.36 -9.34 -7.85
N PHE A 158 -3.33 -10.25 -7.74
CA PHE A 158 -4.12 -10.37 -6.52
C PHE A 158 -3.29 -10.95 -5.36
N HIS A 159 -2.35 -11.86 -5.63
CA HIS A 159 -1.39 -12.32 -4.61
C HIS A 159 -0.56 -11.14 -4.09
N HIS A 160 -0.06 -10.30 -4.99
CA HIS A 160 0.68 -9.12 -4.62
C HIS A 160 -0.13 -8.17 -3.73
N PHE A 161 -1.43 -7.96 -4.02
CA PHE A 161 -2.33 -7.19 -3.15
C PHE A 161 -2.46 -7.78 -1.75
N VAL A 162 -2.64 -9.10 -1.63
CA VAL A 162 -2.70 -9.80 -0.34
C VAL A 162 -1.37 -9.64 0.41
N ASP A 163 -0.24 -9.77 -0.28
CA ASP A 163 1.08 -9.59 0.31
C ASP A 163 1.29 -8.16 0.81
N LEU A 164 0.88 -7.15 0.05
CA LEU A 164 0.91 -5.74 0.48
C LEU A 164 0.09 -5.53 1.76
N CYS A 165 -1.13 -6.08 1.81
CA CYS A 165 -1.99 -6.01 3.00
C CYS A 165 -1.32 -6.64 4.23
N CYS A 166 -0.77 -7.85 4.08
CA CYS A 166 -0.11 -8.57 5.18
C CYS A 166 1.16 -7.84 5.66
N GLN A 167 1.98 -7.33 4.74
CA GLN A 167 3.17 -6.53 5.06
C GLN A 167 2.79 -5.24 5.79
N ALA A 168 1.84 -4.49 5.24
CA ALA A 168 1.34 -3.25 5.82
C ALA A 168 0.77 -3.49 7.24
N PHE A 169 0.00 -4.56 7.43
CA PHE A 169 -0.54 -4.92 8.74
C PHE A 169 0.58 -5.22 9.74
N ASN A 170 1.54 -6.07 9.39
CA ASN A 170 2.65 -6.41 10.27
C ASN A 170 3.56 -5.21 10.62
N ILE A 171 3.76 -4.25 9.69
CA ILE A 171 4.46 -3.01 9.99
C ILE A 171 3.72 -2.20 11.06
N VAL A 172 2.40 -2.05 10.97
CA VAL A 172 1.64 -1.34 12.01
C VAL A 172 1.68 -2.11 13.34
N ARG A 173 1.59 -3.44 13.32
CA ARG A 173 1.68 -4.30 14.52
C ARG A 173 3.01 -4.16 15.25
N LYS A 174 4.13 -4.11 14.53
CA LYS A 174 5.48 -3.82 15.07
C LYS A 174 5.51 -2.52 15.87
N HIS A 175 4.66 -1.55 15.52
CA HIS A 175 4.50 -0.27 16.19
C HIS A 175 3.21 -0.16 17.04
N GLY A 176 2.61 -1.29 17.43
CA GLY A 176 1.33 -1.34 18.14
C GLY A 176 1.31 -0.50 19.42
N ASN A 177 2.37 -0.53 20.22
CA ASN A 177 2.47 0.28 21.44
C ASN A 177 2.37 1.79 21.17
N LEU A 178 2.96 2.28 20.09
CA LEU A 178 2.84 3.69 19.69
C LEU A 178 1.38 4.02 19.36
N ILE A 179 0.73 3.17 18.57
CA ILE A 179 -0.68 3.35 18.18
C ILE A 179 -1.58 3.35 19.43
N LEU A 180 -1.39 2.40 20.34
CA LEU A 180 -2.16 2.28 21.58
C LEU A 180 -1.94 3.45 22.52
N ASN A 181 -0.70 3.92 22.68
CA ASN A 181 -0.41 5.09 23.53
C ASN A 181 -1.07 6.36 22.97
N LEU A 182 -1.05 6.56 21.65
CA LEU A 182 -1.75 7.69 21.02
C LEU A 182 -3.27 7.62 21.26
N PHE A 183 -3.87 6.43 21.11
CA PHE A 183 -5.28 6.24 21.42
C PHE A 183 -5.60 6.42 22.91
N GLY A 184 -4.71 5.99 23.80
CA GLY A 184 -4.83 6.22 25.25
C GLY A 184 -4.83 7.71 25.59
N LEU A 185 -3.93 8.50 24.99
CA LEU A 185 -3.91 9.96 25.16
C LEU A 185 -5.19 10.62 24.61
N MET A 186 -5.68 10.16 23.44
CA MET A 186 -6.92 10.69 22.87
C MET A 186 -8.15 10.33 23.72
N ALA A 187 -8.17 9.18 24.40
CA ALA A 187 -9.28 8.80 25.27
C ALA A 187 -9.46 9.76 26.46
N SER A 188 -8.37 10.39 26.92
CA SER A 188 -8.42 11.42 27.97
C SER A 188 -8.81 12.81 27.47
N SER A 189 -8.90 13.02 26.15
CA SER A 189 -9.14 14.35 25.55
C SER A 189 -10.63 14.73 25.40
N GLY A 190 -11.55 13.83 25.75
CA GLY A 190 -12.99 14.09 25.64
C GLY A 190 -13.55 14.03 24.22
N ILE A 191 -12.81 13.47 23.25
CA ILE A 191 -13.31 13.24 21.90
C ILE A 191 -14.44 12.20 21.95
N PRO A 192 -15.66 12.53 21.49
CA PRO A 192 -16.75 11.56 21.42
C PRO A 192 -16.36 10.34 20.58
N GLY A 193 -16.64 9.13 21.09
CA GLY A 193 -16.32 7.85 20.43
C GLY A 193 -14.90 7.32 20.70
N VAL A 194 -13.99 8.13 21.25
CA VAL A 194 -12.66 7.66 21.67
C VAL A 194 -12.68 7.37 23.16
N THR A 195 -13.14 6.17 23.53
CA THR A 195 -13.21 5.70 24.92
C THR A 195 -12.12 4.69 25.22
N VAL A 196 -11.98 4.27 26.49
CA VAL A 196 -11.10 3.16 26.88
C VAL A 196 -11.47 1.86 26.13
N ASP A 197 -12.74 1.64 25.87
CA ASP A 197 -13.20 0.48 25.10
C ASP A 197 -12.77 0.54 23.63
N ALA A 198 -12.71 1.74 23.05
CA ALA A 198 -12.14 1.95 21.73
C ALA A 198 -10.63 1.63 21.70
N VAL A 199 -9.87 1.99 22.74
CA VAL A 199 -8.46 1.58 22.86
C VAL A 199 -8.34 0.05 22.91
N ARG A 200 -9.20 -0.62 23.69
CA ARG A 200 -9.25 -2.11 23.74
C ARG A 200 -9.65 -2.73 22.40
N TYR A 201 -10.53 -2.08 21.63
CA TYR A 201 -10.85 -2.51 20.27
C TYR A 201 -9.59 -2.51 19.39
N VAL A 202 -8.86 -1.39 19.36
CA VAL A 202 -7.62 -1.28 18.57
C VAL A 202 -6.58 -2.30 19.02
N GLN A 203 -6.44 -2.54 20.34
CA GLN A 203 -5.55 -3.56 20.87
C GLN A 203 -5.87 -4.95 20.32
N ARG A 204 -7.15 -5.34 20.31
CA ARG A 204 -7.60 -6.61 19.73
C ARG A 204 -7.40 -6.65 18.22
N ALA A 205 -7.68 -5.56 17.51
CA ALA A 205 -7.51 -5.47 16.06
C ALA A 205 -6.03 -5.58 15.62
N LEU A 206 -5.09 -5.16 16.48
CA LEU A 206 -3.66 -5.29 16.22
C LEU A 206 -3.13 -6.74 16.40
N MET A 207 -3.87 -7.63 17.07
CA MET A 207 -3.45 -9.03 17.29
C MET A 207 -2.01 -9.14 17.80
N LEU A 208 -1.64 -8.40 18.85
CA LEU A 208 -0.25 -8.31 19.32
C LEU A 208 0.27 -9.60 19.97
N ASP A 209 -0.63 -10.53 20.29
CA ASP A 209 -0.41 -11.82 20.95
C ASP A 209 -0.02 -12.96 20.00
N VAL A 210 -0.25 -12.81 18.70
CA VAL A 210 0.06 -13.84 17.69
C VAL A 210 1.31 -13.51 16.89
N SER A 211 1.89 -14.49 16.20
CA SER A 211 3.06 -14.29 15.34
C SER A 211 2.73 -13.52 14.04
N ASN A 212 3.75 -12.99 13.36
CA ASN A 212 3.61 -12.37 12.04
C ASN A 212 2.94 -13.26 10.97
N PRO A 213 3.28 -14.55 10.82
CA PRO A 213 2.61 -15.42 9.85
C PRO A 213 1.15 -15.71 10.24
N GLU A 214 0.83 -15.91 11.53
CA GLU A 214 -0.55 -16.16 11.98
C GLU A 214 -1.47 -14.95 11.77
N ALA A 215 -0.96 -13.75 12.05
CA ALA A 215 -1.67 -12.51 11.77
C ALA A 215 -1.90 -12.30 10.27
N ALA A 216 -0.88 -12.57 9.45
CA ALA A 216 -0.99 -12.49 7.99
C ALA A 216 -2.05 -13.47 7.45
N ALA A 217 -2.04 -14.73 7.93
CA ALA A 217 -3.04 -15.72 7.56
C ALA A 217 -4.46 -15.31 7.98
N THR A 218 -4.60 -14.69 9.16
CA THR A 218 -5.88 -14.16 9.62
C THR A 218 -6.37 -13.00 8.77
N PHE A 219 -5.49 -12.07 8.39
CA PHE A 219 -5.84 -10.97 7.50
C PHE A 219 -6.18 -11.46 6.08
N ALA A 220 -5.49 -12.47 5.56
CA ALA A 220 -5.82 -13.09 4.28
C ALA A 220 -7.24 -13.72 4.29
N ARG A 221 -7.64 -14.36 5.39
CA ARG A 221 -9.02 -14.85 5.59
C ARG A 221 -10.05 -13.72 5.61
N PHE A 222 -9.69 -12.54 6.12
CA PHE A 222 -10.56 -11.37 6.06
C PHE A 222 -10.78 -10.86 4.63
N ILE A 223 -9.73 -10.86 3.79
CA ILE A 223 -9.83 -10.57 2.37
C ILE A 223 -10.77 -11.58 1.69
N GLN A 224 -10.62 -12.87 2.00
CA GLN A 224 -11.49 -13.93 1.48
C GLN A 224 -12.96 -13.74 1.84
N SER A 225 -13.22 -13.47 3.12
CA SER A 225 -14.58 -13.25 3.61
C SER A 225 -15.25 -12.01 3.01
N SER A 226 -14.46 -11.03 2.58
CA SER A 226 -14.96 -9.80 1.96
C SER A 226 -15.40 -10.02 0.51
N LEU A 227 -14.86 -11.05 -0.15
CA LEU A 227 -15.11 -11.39 -1.54
C LEU A 227 -16.12 -12.54 -1.72
N LYS A 228 -17.29 -12.46 -1.05
CA LYS A 228 -18.28 -13.58 -1.01
C LYS A 228 -18.68 -14.14 -2.39
N SER A 229 -18.67 -13.34 -3.47
CA SER A 229 -18.93 -13.80 -4.85
C SER A 229 -17.73 -14.50 -5.52
N TRP A 230 -16.50 -14.16 -5.13
CA TRP A 230 -15.27 -14.82 -5.56
C TRP A 230 -14.79 -15.89 -4.59
N PHE A 231 -15.59 -16.21 -3.57
CA PHE A 231 -15.18 -17.02 -2.43
C PHE A 231 -14.58 -18.36 -2.84
N THR A 232 -15.17 -19.07 -3.81
CA THR A 232 -14.66 -20.37 -4.28
C THR A 232 -13.32 -20.26 -4.99
N GLN A 233 -13.22 -19.39 -5.99
CA GLN A 233 -11.98 -19.19 -6.77
C GLN A 233 -10.85 -18.65 -5.90
N PHE A 234 -11.18 -17.75 -4.97
CA PHE A 234 -10.21 -17.19 -4.03
C PHE A 234 -9.79 -18.19 -2.94
N ASN A 235 -10.68 -19.09 -2.52
CA ASN A 235 -10.32 -20.16 -1.58
C ASN A 235 -9.29 -21.10 -2.21
N PHE A 236 -9.54 -21.58 -3.44
CA PHE A 236 -8.56 -22.40 -4.18
C PHE A 236 -7.22 -21.69 -4.34
N PHE A 237 -7.26 -20.39 -4.63
CA PHE A 237 -6.08 -19.55 -4.74
C PHE A 237 -5.30 -19.43 -3.43
N LEU A 238 -5.95 -19.17 -2.29
CA LEU A 238 -5.30 -19.14 -0.99
C LEU A 238 -4.74 -20.50 -0.58
N HIS A 239 -5.44 -21.60 -0.89
CA HIS A 239 -4.91 -22.94 -0.67
C HIS A 239 -3.62 -23.18 -1.47
N ASN A 240 -3.59 -22.77 -2.75
CA ASN A 240 -2.37 -22.83 -3.58
C ASN A 240 -1.25 -21.91 -3.04
N LEU A 241 -1.58 -20.71 -2.56
CA LEU A 241 -0.62 -19.79 -1.95
C LEU A 241 -0.02 -20.36 -0.67
N ALA A 242 -0.84 -20.94 0.19
CA ALA A 242 -0.39 -21.61 1.40
C ALA A 242 0.55 -22.76 1.04
N GLN A 243 0.17 -23.63 0.10
CA GLN A 243 1.04 -24.69 -0.39
C GLN A 243 2.39 -24.15 -0.90
N LEU A 244 2.40 -23.08 -1.71
CA LEU A 244 3.65 -22.47 -2.19
C LEU A 244 4.52 -21.87 -1.09
N ARG A 245 3.91 -21.25 -0.06
CA ARG A 245 4.65 -20.68 1.08
C ARG A 245 5.19 -21.75 2.04
N PHE A 246 4.50 -22.89 2.17
CA PHE A 246 4.90 -23.98 3.08
C PHE A 246 5.76 -25.05 2.40
N SER A 247 5.72 -25.17 1.06
CA SER A 247 6.62 -26.05 0.30
C SER A 247 8.03 -25.47 0.12
N GLY A 248 8.26 -24.20 0.47
CA GLY A 248 9.59 -23.55 0.41
C GLY A 248 10.63 -24.09 1.40
N GLU A 249 10.26 -25.01 2.31
CA GLU A 249 11.18 -25.62 3.28
C GLU A 249 11.59 -27.07 2.97
N THR A 250 11.05 -27.71 1.92
CA THR A 250 11.49 -29.08 1.54
C THR A 250 11.34 -29.35 0.04
N ALA A 251 12.45 -29.84 -0.56
CA ALA A 251 12.68 -30.21 -1.97
C ALA A 251 12.98 -29.01 -2.89
N GLY A 252 14.12 -28.91 -3.58
CA GLY A 252 14.90 -29.96 -4.24
C GLY A 252 14.96 -29.58 -5.72
N GLU A 253 16.11 -29.09 -6.16
CA GLU A 253 16.53 -28.76 -7.54
C GLU A 253 15.43 -28.66 -8.63
N GLY A 254 15.02 -27.43 -8.91
CA GLY A 254 14.32 -27.03 -10.13
C GLY A 254 14.37 -25.51 -10.22
N GLU A 255 14.77 -24.97 -11.37
CA GLU A 255 14.98 -23.53 -11.59
C GLU A 255 13.80 -22.68 -11.08
N LEU A 256 13.96 -22.11 -9.89
CA LEU A 256 12.96 -21.30 -9.21
C LEU A 256 13.35 -19.83 -9.34
N LEU A 257 12.49 -19.06 -10.02
CA LEU A 257 12.55 -17.61 -10.13
C LEU A 257 12.64 -16.98 -8.74
N SER A 258 13.85 -16.62 -8.32
CA SER A 258 14.10 -16.10 -6.98
C SER A 258 13.84 -14.60 -6.91
N PHE A 259 12.74 -14.20 -6.28
CA PHE A 259 12.46 -12.80 -5.91
C PHE A 259 12.58 -12.53 -4.40
N VAL A 260 13.29 -13.39 -3.68
CA VAL A 260 13.72 -13.09 -2.30
C VAL A 260 15.05 -12.33 -2.37
N PRO A 261 15.20 -11.17 -1.70
CA PRO A 261 16.50 -10.52 -1.58
C PRO A 261 17.47 -11.48 -0.87
N ARG A 262 18.44 -12.02 -1.62
CA ARG A 262 19.49 -12.87 -1.02
C ARG A 262 20.35 -11.97 -0.13
N THR A 263 20.54 -12.36 1.12
CA THR A 263 21.55 -11.79 2.00
C THR A 263 22.93 -12.26 1.53
N TYR A 264 23.68 -11.37 0.87
CA TYR A 264 25.03 -11.67 0.38
C TYR A 264 26.04 -11.60 1.54
N SER A 265 27.00 -12.53 1.59
CA SER A 265 28.06 -12.57 2.60
C SER A 265 29.40 -12.04 2.06
N MET A 266 30.21 -11.44 2.93
CA MET A 266 31.53 -10.86 2.61
C MET A 266 32.52 -11.84 1.95
N GLN A 267 32.31 -13.15 2.12
CA GLN A 267 33.14 -14.19 1.50
C GLN A 267 32.83 -14.38 0.01
N GLN A 268 31.65 -13.95 -0.47
CA GLN A 268 31.18 -14.18 -1.84
C GLN A 268 31.48 -13.04 -2.82
N GLU A 269 31.57 -11.77 -2.38
CA GLU A 269 31.73 -10.62 -3.30
C GLU A 269 33.13 -9.97 -3.30
N GLY A 270 34.04 -10.37 -2.41
CA GLY A 270 35.35 -9.73 -2.30
C GLY A 270 35.26 -8.26 -1.86
N ARG A 271 36.41 -7.59 -1.76
CA ARG A 271 36.52 -6.23 -1.18
C ARG A 271 36.81 -5.21 -2.29
N LEU A 272 35.98 -4.18 -2.43
CA LEU A 272 36.28 -3.03 -3.30
C LEU A 272 37.54 -2.31 -2.79
N LYS A 273 38.63 -2.33 -3.57
CA LYS A 273 39.94 -1.81 -3.16
C LYS A 273 40.31 -0.43 -3.73
N LYS A 274 39.48 0.21 -4.57
CA LYS A 274 39.75 1.57 -5.06
C LYS A 274 38.50 2.44 -5.15
N ARG A 275 38.61 3.68 -4.68
CA ARG A 275 37.60 4.74 -4.75
C ARG A 275 37.49 5.23 -6.20
N GLY A 276 36.31 5.12 -6.82
CA GLY A 276 36.06 5.71 -8.15
C GLY A 276 36.17 7.24 -8.10
N SER A 277 36.77 7.84 -9.13
CA SER A 277 36.87 9.31 -9.29
C SER A 277 35.72 9.84 -10.14
N ILE A 278 35.16 11.00 -9.75
CA ILE A 278 34.10 11.68 -10.50
C ILE A 278 34.72 12.38 -11.73
N HIS A 279 34.16 12.16 -12.93
CA HIS A 279 34.60 12.79 -14.18
C HIS A 279 33.47 13.66 -14.76
N GLY A 280 33.24 14.82 -14.14
CA GLY A 280 32.46 15.92 -14.70
C GLY A 280 30.99 16.02 -14.26
N PHE A 281 30.44 17.24 -14.39
CA PHE A 281 29.06 17.60 -14.10
C PHE A 281 28.47 18.33 -15.31
N ARG A 282 27.21 18.04 -15.67
CA ARG A 282 26.47 18.85 -16.65
C ARG A 282 25.05 19.11 -16.12
N ALA A 283 24.73 20.37 -15.87
CA ALA A 283 23.39 20.81 -15.51
C ALA A 283 22.62 21.18 -16.79
N ILE A 284 21.39 20.70 -16.93
CA ILE A 284 20.47 21.13 -17.98
C ILE A 284 19.29 21.79 -17.27
N CYS A 285 19.14 23.11 -17.43
CA CYS A 285 18.05 23.87 -16.81
C CYS A 285 16.85 23.96 -17.78
N ALA A 286 15.86 23.10 -17.56
CA ALA A 286 14.46 23.35 -17.90
C ALA A 286 13.60 22.62 -16.86
N GLY A 287 13.32 23.27 -15.73
CA GLY A 287 12.46 22.73 -14.67
C GLY A 287 13.12 21.67 -13.77
N GLU A 288 13.97 22.13 -12.86
CA GLU A 288 14.32 21.47 -11.58
C GLU A 288 14.66 19.96 -11.53
N VAL A 289 15.52 19.47 -12.43
CA VAL A 289 16.15 18.14 -12.24
C VAL A 289 17.67 18.25 -12.39
N LEU A 290 18.40 17.86 -11.33
CA LEU A 290 19.86 17.80 -11.31
C LEU A 290 20.28 16.34 -11.50
N THR A 291 20.94 16.03 -12.61
CA THR A 291 21.43 14.69 -12.94
C THR A 291 22.94 14.62 -12.73
N VAL A 292 23.39 13.71 -11.87
CA VAL A 292 24.82 13.43 -11.66
C VAL A 292 25.15 12.10 -12.31
N LEU A 293 26.14 12.11 -13.20
CA LEU A 293 26.63 10.93 -13.92
C LEU A 293 27.87 10.38 -13.23
N HIS A 294 27.79 9.15 -12.74
CA HIS A 294 28.94 8.42 -12.21
C HIS A 294 29.46 7.42 -13.24
N THR A 295 30.75 7.48 -13.55
CA THR A 295 31.45 6.48 -14.35
C THR A 295 32.46 5.74 -13.47
N ALA A 296 32.46 4.41 -13.52
CA ALA A 296 33.44 3.55 -12.87
C ALA A 296 33.88 2.46 -13.85
N SER A 297 35.19 2.18 -13.90
CA SER A 297 35.78 1.13 -14.72
C SER A 297 36.47 0.08 -13.85
N GLY A 298 36.18 -1.20 -14.09
CA GLY A 298 36.86 -2.34 -13.47
C GLY A 298 37.91 -2.95 -14.41
N GLU A 299 38.97 -3.54 -13.86
CA GLU A 299 40.19 -3.93 -14.57
C GLU A 299 40.15 -5.32 -15.24
N SER A 300 39.01 -6.01 -15.24
CA SER A 300 38.91 -7.38 -15.80
C SER A 300 37.67 -7.55 -16.69
N GLN A 301 37.61 -6.76 -17.76
CA GLN A 301 37.02 -7.02 -19.09
C GLN A 301 36.73 -5.68 -19.77
N PRO A 302 37.13 -5.49 -21.05
CA PRO A 302 36.84 -4.25 -21.75
C PRO A 302 35.41 -4.34 -22.28
N THR A 303 34.43 -3.72 -21.64
CA THR A 303 33.26 -3.18 -22.35
C THR A 303 32.31 -2.38 -21.45
N ARG A 304 32.07 -1.15 -21.93
CA ARG A 304 30.95 -0.24 -21.68
C ARG A 304 30.96 0.56 -20.36
N PRO A 305 31.02 1.91 -20.45
CA PRO A 305 30.75 2.75 -19.29
C PRO A 305 29.32 2.50 -18.81
N PHE A 306 29.18 2.24 -17.51
CA PHE A 306 27.90 2.26 -16.83
C PHE A 306 27.56 3.71 -16.48
N TYR A 307 26.37 4.16 -16.87
CA TYR A 307 25.85 5.48 -16.52
C TYR A 307 24.85 5.32 -15.38
N LEU A 308 25.19 5.84 -14.20
CA LEU A 308 24.26 5.93 -13.09
C LEU A 308 23.44 7.22 -13.24
N PHE A 309 22.11 7.11 -13.30
CA PHE A 309 21.20 8.26 -13.26
C PHE A 309 20.54 8.32 -11.88
N SER A 310 20.91 9.31 -11.07
CA SER A 310 20.22 9.60 -9.81
C SER A 310 19.40 10.89 -9.97
N GLN A 311 18.07 10.80 -9.83
CA GLN A 311 17.20 11.97 -9.64
C GLN A 311 17.34 12.45 -8.19
N ILE A 312 17.90 13.64 -7.99
CA ILE A 312 17.92 14.31 -6.68
C ILE A 312 16.71 15.26 -6.63
N GLN A 313 15.63 14.88 -5.95
CA GLN A 313 14.63 15.85 -5.48
C GLN A 313 15.26 16.66 -4.34
N ARG A 314 15.19 17.99 -4.43
CA ARG A 314 15.93 18.94 -3.60
C ARG A 314 15.65 18.79 -2.10
N LEU A 315 16.76 18.81 -1.37
CA LEU A 315 16.91 19.18 0.04
C LEU A 315 16.37 20.59 0.31
N SER A 316 15.59 20.75 1.37
CA SER A 316 15.55 21.99 2.15
C SER A 316 16.16 21.77 3.53
N SER A 317 17.26 22.49 3.76
CA SER A 317 17.84 22.92 5.05
C SER A 317 17.86 21.94 6.23
N SER A 318 18.99 21.25 6.43
CA SER A 318 19.94 21.51 7.53
C SER A 318 20.84 20.29 7.83
N SER A 319 22.15 20.49 7.65
CA SER A 319 23.28 19.90 8.40
C SER A 319 23.37 18.37 8.61
N ASN A 320 24.37 17.78 7.92
CA ASN A 320 25.29 16.74 8.39
C ASN A 320 24.71 15.42 8.98
N ARG A 321 24.83 14.32 8.23
CA ARG A 321 25.80 13.21 8.50
C ARG A 321 25.52 11.97 7.64
N SER A 322 26.64 11.38 7.20
CA SER A 322 26.91 9.97 6.90
C SER A 322 26.13 9.25 5.78
N CYS A 323 26.89 8.92 4.73
CA CYS A 323 26.68 7.85 3.77
C CYS A 323 26.09 6.57 4.37
N ALA A 324 25.10 5.99 3.67
CA ALA A 324 24.81 4.57 3.74
C ALA A 324 24.42 4.05 2.34
N SER A 325 25.10 2.99 1.96
CA SER A 325 25.01 2.19 0.74
C SER A 325 23.64 1.56 0.48
N VAL A 326 23.17 1.61 -0.77
CA VAL A 326 21.98 0.86 -1.23
C VAL A 326 22.40 -0.11 -2.36
N PRO A 327 21.87 -1.35 -2.42
CA PRO A 327 22.32 -2.38 -3.37
C PRO A 327 21.83 -2.14 -4.80
N LEU A 328 22.64 -2.54 -5.77
CA LEU A 328 22.37 -2.47 -7.22
C LEU A 328 21.52 -3.67 -7.68
N ALA A 329 20.39 -3.43 -8.34
CA ALA A 329 19.66 -4.45 -9.09
C ALA A 329 19.84 -4.24 -10.60
N LYS A 330 20.09 -5.34 -11.34
CA LYS A 330 20.28 -5.37 -12.80
C LYS A 330 18.97 -5.01 -13.52
N CYS A 331 19.04 -4.09 -14.48
CA CYS A 331 17.96 -3.87 -15.46
C CYS A 331 18.46 -4.27 -16.85
N GLN A 332 17.79 -5.23 -17.49
CA GLN A 332 18.04 -5.65 -18.87
C GLN A 332 17.52 -4.58 -19.84
N ARG A 333 18.28 -4.30 -20.90
CA ARG A 333 17.90 -3.39 -21.99
C ARG A 333 16.96 -4.10 -22.96
N LEU A 334 15.81 -3.50 -23.25
CA LEU A 334 15.14 -3.67 -24.53
C LEU A 334 15.65 -2.56 -25.47
N VAL A 335 15.96 -2.97 -26.71
CA VAL A 335 16.56 -2.20 -27.79
C VAL A 335 15.65 -1.08 -28.27
#